data_AF-A0A9D6N2A5-F1
#
_entry.id   AF-A0A9D6N2A5-F1
#
_cell.length_a   1.000
_cell.length_b   1.000
_cell.length_c   1.000
_cell.angle_alpha   90.00
_cell.angle_beta   90.00
_cell.angle_gamma   90.00
#
_symmetry.space_group_name_H-M   'P 1'
#
loop_
_entity.id
_entity.type
_entity.pdbx_description
1 polymer ?
#
loop_
_entity_poly.entity_id
_entity_poly.type
_entity_poly.pdbx_seq_one_letter_code
_entity_poly.pdbx_strand_id
1 'polypeptide(L)'
;MARFDLDFKGGTPQELVEAIQKQMGKPLNAIIPDDCVNDHLPALKMRGVHVPELFLALGAATASSIVVPSGGNGYSIHQTASRFTTTGSVGPDSIWYYQSQKPPIFPKVPPKPSCRFYQLSGYLDRLKVDDIIMAVETGWKMMDDGAANPSLKFHTETKLLIAVGAQEKLQVIEDVLKQLRDLGTERLSTDAKKP
;
A
#
# COMPACT_ATOMS: atom_id res chain seq x y z
N MET A 1 -33.43 -28.55 -4.08
CA MET A 1 -33.38 -27.09 -4.32
C MET A 1 -33.63 -26.83 -5.80
N ALA A 2 -34.25 -25.71 -6.16
CA ALA A 2 -34.47 -25.36 -7.57
C ALA A 2 -33.18 -24.79 -8.18
N ARG A 3 -32.91 -25.16 -9.44
CA ARG A 3 -31.84 -24.55 -10.24
C ARG A 3 -32.39 -23.35 -10.98
N PHE A 4 -31.54 -22.35 -11.19
CA PHE A 4 -31.91 -21.14 -11.93
C PHE A 4 -30.72 -20.59 -12.72
N ASP A 5 -31.05 -19.76 -13.71
CA ASP A 5 -30.09 -18.99 -14.49
C ASP A 5 -30.09 -17.55 -13.97
N LEU A 6 -28.93 -16.90 -13.98
CA LEU A 6 -28.79 -15.51 -13.52
C LEU A 6 -27.85 -14.74 -14.45
N ASP A 7 -28.28 -13.55 -14.86
CA ASP A 7 -27.45 -12.53 -15.53
C ASP A 7 -27.57 -11.24 -14.70
N PHE A 8 -26.67 -11.08 -13.74
CA PHE A 8 -26.58 -9.94 -12.82
C PHE A 8 -25.46 -9.00 -13.28
N LYS A 9 -25.76 -7.71 -13.44
CA LYS A 9 -24.81 -6.73 -14.00
C LYS A 9 -23.79 -6.17 -13.01
N GLY A 10 -23.84 -6.63 -11.75
CA GLY A 10 -23.12 -5.99 -10.65
C GLY A 10 -24.03 -4.98 -9.97
N GLY A 11 -23.72 -4.66 -8.72
CA GLY A 11 -24.56 -3.83 -7.86
C GLY A 11 -24.43 -4.22 -6.40
N THR A 12 -25.44 -3.87 -5.61
CA THR A 12 -25.48 -4.09 -4.17
C THR A 12 -25.85 -5.53 -3.78
N PRO A 13 -25.58 -5.96 -2.53
CA PRO A 13 -26.06 -7.24 -2.02
C PRO A 13 -27.59 -7.37 -2.09
N GLN A 14 -28.32 -6.27 -1.86
CA GLN A 14 -29.78 -6.20 -1.95
C GLN A 14 -30.24 -6.51 -3.38
N GLU A 15 -29.65 -5.84 -4.38
CA GLU A 15 -30.00 -6.06 -5.79
C GLU A 15 -29.68 -7.49 -6.25
N LEU A 16 -28.62 -8.11 -5.74
CA LEU A 16 -28.33 -9.52 -6.01
C LEU A 16 -29.41 -10.44 -5.44
N VAL A 17 -29.83 -10.22 -4.19
CA VAL A 17 -30.93 -10.99 -3.57
C VAL A 17 -32.21 -10.86 -4.38
N GLU A 18 -32.58 -9.64 -4.78
CA GLU A 18 -33.77 -9.38 -5.59
C GLU A 18 -33.69 -10.06 -6.97
N ALA A 19 -32.52 -10.03 -7.61
CA ALA A 19 -32.30 -10.70 -8.88
C ALA A 19 -32.47 -12.23 -8.76
N ILE A 20 -31.98 -12.84 -7.68
CA ILE A 20 -32.15 -14.27 -7.41
C ILE A 20 -33.64 -14.59 -7.18
N GLN A 21 -34.33 -13.82 -6.33
CA GLN A 21 -35.76 -14.02 -6.04
C GLN A 21 -36.61 -13.96 -7.31
N LYS A 22 -36.32 -13.00 -8.19
CA LYS A 22 -37.01 -12.84 -9.48
C LYS A 22 -36.84 -14.07 -10.38
N GLN A 23 -35.63 -14.64 -10.44
CA GLN A 23 -35.36 -15.82 -11.26
C GLN A 23 -35.94 -17.10 -10.66
N MET A 24 -35.99 -17.20 -9.34
CA MET A 24 -36.52 -18.37 -8.65
C MET A 24 -38.04 -18.33 -8.46
N GLY A 25 -38.68 -17.17 -8.59
CA GLY A 25 -40.11 -16.98 -8.37
C GLY A 25 -40.54 -17.19 -6.91
N LYS A 26 -39.62 -17.11 -5.95
CA LYS A 26 -39.88 -17.31 -4.53
C LYS A 26 -38.97 -16.44 -3.65
N PRO A 27 -39.38 -16.11 -2.42
CA PRO A 27 -38.55 -15.31 -1.53
C PRO A 27 -37.24 -16.01 -1.15
N LEU A 28 -36.22 -15.21 -0.84
CA LEU A 28 -34.92 -15.64 -0.36
C LEU A 28 -34.66 -14.96 0.99
N ASN A 29 -34.49 -15.76 2.04
CA ASN A 29 -34.20 -15.24 3.37
C ASN A 29 -32.74 -14.73 3.41
N ALA A 30 -32.56 -13.41 3.45
CA ALA A 30 -31.25 -12.79 3.52
C ALA A 30 -31.23 -11.64 4.53
N ILE A 31 -30.11 -11.50 5.25
CA ILE A 31 -29.82 -10.40 6.16
C ILE A 31 -28.59 -9.68 5.63
N ILE A 32 -28.73 -8.38 5.39
CA ILE A 32 -27.67 -7.49 4.94
C ILE A 32 -27.49 -6.43 6.04
N PRO A 33 -26.36 -6.42 6.75
CA PRO A 33 -26.05 -5.40 7.75
C PRO A 33 -25.93 -3.99 7.13
N ASP A 34 -26.27 -2.95 7.89
CA ASP A 34 -26.26 -1.55 7.44
C ASP A 34 -24.88 -1.07 6.97
N ASP A 35 -23.79 -1.60 7.53
CA ASP A 35 -22.41 -1.28 7.13
C ASP A 35 -22.01 -1.89 5.77
N CYS A 36 -22.87 -2.72 5.19
CA CYS A 36 -22.66 -3.49 3.97
C CYS A 36 -23.64 -3.15 2.84
N VAL A 37 -24.67 -2.32 3.08
CA VAL A 37 -25.74 -2.04 2.11
C VAL A 37 -25.24 -1.46 0.79
N ASN A 38 -24.16 -0.67 0.85
CA ASN A 38 -23.55 -0.01 -0.30
C ASN A 38 -22.33 -0.76 -0.87
N ASP A 39 -22.11 -2.01 -0.46
CA ASP A 39 -21.04 -2.81 -1.03
C ASP A 39 -21.28 -3.06 -2.51
N HIS A 40 -20.22 -3.05 -3.29
CA HIS A 40 -20.31 -3.31 -4.72
C HIS A 40 -19.89 -4.76 -5.02
N LEU A 41 -20.84 -5.55 -5.51
CA LEU A 41 -20.65 -6.91 -5.99
C LEU A 41 -20.37 -6.92 -7.50
N PRO A 42 -19.50 -7.84 -7.97
CA PRO A 42 -19.18 -7.94 -9.39
C PRO A 42 -20.39 -8.44 -10.21
N ALA A 43 -20.31 -8.24 -11.53
CA ALA A 43 -21.24 -8.86 -12.46
C ALA A 43 -21.12 -10.39 -12.40
N LEU A 44 -22.27 -11.08 -12.40
CA LEU A 44 -22.33 -12.53 -12.33
C LEU A 44 -23.20 -13.07 -13.47
N LYS A 45 -22.70 -14.07 -14.18
CA LYS A 45 -23.46 -14.76 -15.21
C LYS A 45 -23.29 -16.26 -15.07
N MET A 46 -24.40 -16.95 -14.85
CA MET A 46 -24.40 -18.39 -14.55
C MET A 46 -25.68 -19.06 -15.04
N ARG A 47 -25.61 -20.38 -15.20
CA ARG A 47 -26.72 -21.21 -15.68
C ARG A 47 -26.87 -22.46 -14.82
N GLY A 48 -28.11 -22.80 -14.49
CA GLY A 48 -28.46 -24.04 -13.83
C GLY A 48 -27.86 -24.23 -12.43
N VAL A 49 -27.66 -23.16 -11.67
CA VAL A 49 -27.00 -23.21 -10.35
C VAL A 49 -27.99 -23.25 -9.19
N HIS A 50 -27.51 -23.69 -8.03
CA HIS A 50 -28.21 -23.50 -6.75
C HIS A 50 -27.70 -22.27 -6.00
N VAL A 51 -28.54 -21.69 -5.13
CA VAL A 51 -28.17 -20.54 -4.28
C VAL A 51 -26.88 -20.78 -3.47
N PRO A 52 -26.69 -21.94 -2.80
CA PRO A 52 -25.45 -22.19 -2.06
C PRO A 52 -24.21 -22.20 -2.95
N GLU A 53 -24.31 -22.78 -4.15
CA GLU A 53 -23.20 -22.84 -5.11
C GLU A 53 -22.83 -21.43 -5.60
N LEU A 54 -23.84 -20.60 -5.90
CA LEU A 54 -23.67 -19.19 -6.27
C LEU A 54 -22.93 -18.43 -5.18
N PHE A 55 -23.38 -18.53 -3.93
CA PHE A 55 -22.80 -17.79 -2.81
C PHE A 55 -21.38 -18.25 -2.46
N LEU A 56 -21.10 -19.55 -2.56
CA LEU A 56 -19.74 -20.08 -2.45
C LEU A 56 -18.84 -19.53 -3.55
N ALA A 57 -19.31 -19.54 -4.81
CA ALA A 57 -18.55 -19.04 -5.95
C ALA A 57 -18.29 -17.53 -5.84
N LEU A 58 -19.27 -16.74 -5.42
CA LEU A 58 -19.12 -15.30 -5.17
C LEU A 58 -18.05 -15.03 -4.10
N GLY A 59 -18.09 -15.78 -3.00
CA GLY A 59 -17.13 -15.66 -1.92
C GLY A 59 -15.70 -16.00 -2.32
N ALA A 60 -15.52 -16.93 -3.26
CA ALA A 60 -14.23 -17.26 -3.84
C ALA A 60 -13.78 -16.22 -4.87
N ALA A 61 -14.68 -15.75 -5.73
CA ALA A 61 -14.37 -14.80 -6.81
C ALA A 61 -14.03 -13.39 -6.30
N THR A 62 -14.58 -13.00 -5.14
CA THR A 62 -14.30 -11.70 -4.50
C THR A 62 -13.16 -11.78 -3.49
N ALA A 63 -12.60 -12.97 -3.25
CA ALA A 63 -11.48 -13.14 -2.34
C ALA A 63 -10.23 -12.46 -2.92
N SER A 64 -9.67 -11.52 -2.18
CA SER A 64 -8.42 -10.86 -2.50
C SER A 64 -7.54 -10.74 -1.27
N SER A 65 -6.23 -10.64 -1.48
CA SER A 65 -5.26 -10.35 -0.43
C SER A 65 -4.67 -8.97 -0.69
N ILE A 66 -4.83 -8.07 0.26
CA ILE A 66 -4.22 -6.75 0.20
C ILE A 66 -3.04 -6.69 1.16
N VAL A 67 -1.95 -6.10 0.69
CA VAL A 67 -0.78 -5.82 1.51
C VAL A 67 -0.99 -4.48 2.17
N VAL A 68 -0.95 -4.46 3.50
CA VAL A 68 -1.16 -3.25 4.28
C VAL A 68 0.10 -2.96 5.09
N PRO A 69 0.64 -1.72 5.02
CA PRO A 69 1.71 -1.31 5.91
C PRO A 69 1.28 -1.47 7.36
N SER A 70 2.05 -2.26 8.11
CA SER A 70 1.92 -2.39 9.56
C SER A 70 2.98 -1.49 10.21
N GLY A 71 2.74 -0.98 11.42
CA GLY A 71 3.68 -0.07 12.08
C GLY A 71 5.13 -0.55 12.03
N GLY A 72 6.06 0.33 11.65
CA GLY A 72 7.46 -0.01 11.39
C GLY A 72 7.74 -0.39 9.92
N ASN A 73 8.74 -1.24 9.68
CA ASN A 73 9.12 -1.74 8.34
C ASN A 73 8.35 -3.03 7.95
N GLY A 74 7.20 -3.28 8.58
CA GLY A 74 6.44 -4.52 8.45
C GLY A 74 5.26 -4.39 7.50
N TYR A 75 4.88 -5.49 6.87
CA TYR A 75 3.66 -5.62 6.08
C TYR A 75 2.76 -6.68 6.69
N SER A 76 1.46 -6.41 6.73
CA SER A 76 0.42 -7.38 7.09
C SER A 76 -0.40 -7.71 5.85
N ILE A 77 -0.70 -8.99 5.65
CA ILE A 77 -1.59 -9.43 4.57
C ILE A 77 -2.99 -9.55 5.14
N HIS A 78 -3.94 -8.80 4.59
CA HIS A 78 -5.34 -8.89 4.96
C HIS A 78 -6.14 -9.52 3.83
N GLN A 79 -6.99 -10.50 4.18
CA GLN A 79 -7.92 -11.10 3.25
C GLN A 79 -9.22 -10.30 3.23
N THR A 80 -9.71 -10.03 2.02
CA THR A 80 -10.99 -9.38 1.78
C THR A 80 -11.88 -10.32 0.98
N ALA A 81 -13.17 -10.37 1.26
CA ALA A 81 -14.14 -11.13 0.48
C ALA A 81 -15.57 -10.67 0.81
N SER A 82 -16.46 -10.77 -0.18
CA SER A 82 -17.90 -10.58 -0.03
C SER A 82 -18.59 -11.94 -0.05
N ARG A 83 -19.30 -12.29 1.02
CA ARG A 83 -19.83 -13.65 1.21
C ARG A 83 -21.26 -13.61 1.74
N PHE A 84 -22.08 -14.52 1.25
CA PHE A 84 -23.33 -14.92 1.92
C PHE A 84 -23.09 -16.25 2.60
N THR A 85 -23.31 -16.30 3.91
CA THR A 85 -23.11 -17.51 4.73
C THR A 85 -24.42 -17.91 5.39
N THR A 86 -24.54 -19.17 5.80
CA THR A 86 -25.72 -19.66 6.53
C THR A 86 -25.28 -20.59 7.64
N THR A 87 -26.15 -20.82 8.62
CA THR A 87 -25.90 -21.67 9.78
C THR A 87 -26.76 -22.93 9.71
N GLY A 88 -26.20 -24.05 10.18
CA GLY A 88 -26.91 -25.34 10.18
C GLY A 88 -26.97 -26.00 8.80
N SER A 89 -27.98 -26.86 8.62
CA SER A 89 -28.17 -27.63 7.38
C SER A 89 -28.77 -26.75 6.28
N VAL A 90 -28.07 -26.69 5.14
CA VAL A 90 -28.50 -25.90 3.98
C VAL A 90 -29.78 -26.49 3.37
N GLY A 91 -30.87 -25.73 3.45
CA GLY A 91 -32.19 -26.05 2.92
C GLY A 91 -32.82 -24.89 2.12
N PRO A 92 -34.03 -25.10 1.55
CA PRO A 92 -34.71 -24.11 0.73
C PRO A 92 -35.04 -22.80 1.48
N ASP A 93 -35.17 -22.87 2.82
CA ASP A 93 -35.54 -21.74 3.68
C ASP A 93 -34.37 -21.23 4.53
N SER A 94 -33.13 -21.61 4.15
CA SER A 94 -31.91 -21.16 4.84
C SER A 94 -31.86 -19.64 4.92
N ILE A 95 -31.47 -19.13 6.09
CA ILE A 95 -31.24 -17.70 6.30
C ILE A 95 -29.78 -17.39 5.94
N TRP A 96 -29.59 -16.50 4.97
CA TRP A 96 -28.27 -16.09 4.51
C TRP A 96 -27.86 -14.77 5.15
N TYR A 97 -26.65 -14.69 5.66
CA TYR A 97 -26.07 -13.49 6.25
C TYR A 97 -24.96 -12.99 5.33
N TYR A 98 -25.11 -11.76 4.85
CA TYR A 98 -24.07 -11.10 4.09
C TYR A 98 -22.96 -10.62 5.02
N GLN A 99 -21.72 -10.86 4.62
CA GLN A 99 -20.52 -10.42 5.32
C GLN A 99 -19.52 -9.89 4.30
N SER A 100 -18.91 -8.77 4.65
CA SER A 100 -17.85 -8.15 3.86
C SER A 100 -16.62 -7.98 4.72
N GLN A 101 -15.58 -8.75 4.43
CA GLN A 101 -14.28 -8.55 5.07
C GLN A 101 -13.62 -7.36 4.37
N LYS A 102 -13.81 -6.17 4.95
CA LYS A 102 -13.20 -4.94 4.46
C LYS A 102 -11.77 -4.82 5.00
N PRO A 103 -10.85 -4.18 4.25
CA PRO A 103 -9.57 -3.75 4.80
C PRO A 103 -9.81 -2.96 6.09
N PRO A 104 -8.97 -3.13 7.13
CA PRO A 104 -8.94 -2.14 8.18
C PRO A 104 -8.59 -0.79 7.53
N ILE A 105 -9.39 0.24 7.79
CA ILE A 105 -9.06 1.61 7.37
C ILE A 105 -7.92 2.06 8.28
N PHE A 106 -6.67 1.78 7.87
CA PHE A 106 -5.55 2.39 8.54
C PHE A 106 -5.52 3.86 8.12
N PRO A 107 -5.59 4.82 9.05
CA PRO A 107 -5.22 6.18 8.71
C PRO A 107 -3.81 6.07 8.13
N LYS A 108 -3.63 6.56 6.90
CA LYS A 108 -2.33 6.62 6.24
C LYS A 108 -1.51 7.63 7.03
N VAL A 109 -0.96 7.23 8.19
CA VAL A 109 -0.10 8.08 9.00
C VAL A 109 1.12 8.33 8.12
N PRO A 110 1.32 9.55 7.61
CA PRO A 110 2.50 9.82 6.82
C PRO A 110 3.72 9.44 7.69
N PRO A 111 4.71 8.73 7.13
CA PRO A 111 5.92 8.41 7.87
C PRO A 111 6.45 9.69 8.52
N LYS A 112 6.66 9.67 9.85
CA LYS A 112 7.23 10.83 10.53
C LYS A 112 8.60 11.10 9.91
N PRO A 113 8.90 12.33 9.49
CA PRO A 113 10.21 12.64 8.92
C PRO A 113 11.30 12.40 9.97
N SER A 114 12.42 11.84 9.54
CA SER A 114 13.61 11.67 10.36
C SER A 114 14.48 12.92 10.26
N CYS A 115 15.18 13.27 11.33
CA CYS A 115 16.20 14.31 11.36
C CYS A 115 17.58 13.65 11.49
N ARG A 116 18.51 13.99 10.60
CA ARG A 116 19.92 13.56 10.66
C ARG A 116 20.84 14.77 10.57
N PHE A 117 22.02 14.61 11.19
CA PHE A 117 23.08 15.62 11.25
C PHE A 117 24.34 15.02 10.63
N TYR A 118 24.95 15.74 9.69
CA TYR A 118 26.17 15.32 9.02
C TYR A 118 27.27 16.35 9.28
N GLN A 119 28.40 15.89 9.82
CA GLN A 119 29.57 16.73 10.04
C GLN A 119 30.32 16.94 8.73
N LEU A 120 30.36 18.18 8.24
CA LEU A 120 31.01 18.53 6.98
C LEU A 120 32.43 19.07 7.14
N SER A 121 32.92 19.28 8.37
CA SER A 121 34.25 19.86 8.62
C SER A 121 35.37 19.22 7.80
N GLY A 122 35.40 17.88 7.71
CA GLY A 122 36.39 17.13 6.95
C GLY A 122 36.26 17.20 5.42
N TYR A 123 35.30 17.94 4.88
CA TYR A 123 35.07 18.13 3.43
C TYR A 123 35.23 19.60 3.01
N LEU A 124 34.94 20.55 3.90
CA LEU A 124 34.84 21.97 3.58
C LEU A 124 36.17 22.66 3.26
N ASP A 125 37.30 22.03 3.54
CA ASP A 125 38.61 22.55 3.14
C ASP A 125 38.86 22.36 1.63
N ARG A 126 38.12 21.46 0.98
CA ARG A 126 38.28 21.10 -0.44
C ARG A 126 37.05 21.32 -1.31
N LEU A 127 35.87 21.38 -0.71
CA LEU A 127 34.59 21.49 -1.41
C LEU A 127 33.76 22.60 -0.77
N LYS A 128 32.97 23.29 -1.58
CA LYS A 128 31.95 24.20 -1.04
C LYS A 128 30.75 23.39 -0.58
N VAL A 129 30.07 23.88 0.45
CA VAL A 129 28.82 23.26 0.92
C VAL A 129 27.79 23.14 -0.20
N ASP A 130 27.70 24.15 -1.07
CA ASP A 130 26.78 24.16 -2.21
C ASP A 130 27.07 23.03 -3.20
N ASP A 131 28.34 22.70 -3.44
CA ASP A 131 28.72 21.60 -4.34
C ASP A 131 28.30 20.23 -3.75
N ILE A 132 28.43 20.06 -2.43
CA ILE A 132 28.00 18.86 -1.71
C ILE A 132 26.47 18.72 -1.77
N ILE A 133 25.74 19.81 -1.49
CA ILE A 133 24.28 19.85 -1.56
C ILE A 133 23.80 19.53 -2.98
N MET A 134 24.41 20.15 -3.99
CA MET A 134 24.07 19.93 -5.40
C MET A 134 24.26 18.47 -5.83
N ALA A 135 25.33 17.80 -5.37
CA ALA A 135 25.56 16.39 -5.66
C ALA A 135 24.44 15.50 -5.08
N VAL A 136 24.01 15.78 -3.85
CA VAL A 136 22.89 15.10 -3.19
C VAL A 136 21.57 15.34 -3.93
N GLU A 137 21.26 16.60 -4.23
CA GLU A 137 20.01 16.98 -4.92
C GLU A 137 19.94 16.38 -6.33
N THR A 138 21.08 16.28 -7.02
CA THR A 138 21.16 15.62 -8.32
C THR A 138 20.82 14.13 -8.20
N GLY A 139 21.34 13.44 -7.18
CA GLY A 139 20.99 12.05 -6.90
C GLY A 139 19.49 11.87 -6.70
N TRP A 140 18.85 12.72 -5.90
CA TRP A 140 17.41 12.69 -5.70
C TRP A 140 16.62 12.98 -6.99
N LYS A 141 17.05 13.96 -7.78
CA LYS A 141 16.40 14.30 -9.05
C LYS A 141 16.46 13.15 -10.05
N MET A 142 17.56 12.39 -10.08
CA MET A 142 17.71 11.26 -10.99
C MET A 142 16.91 10.03 -10.58
N MET A 143 16.53 9.88 -9.31
CA MET A 143 15.71 8.75 -8.86
C MET A 143 14.23 8.87 -9.25
N ASP A 144 13.71 10.08 -9.47
CA ASP A 144 12.34 10.38 -9.92
C ASP A 144 11.24 9.52 -9.27
N ASP A 145 11.33 9.34 -7.95
CA ASP A 145 10.45 8.45 -7.17
C ASP A 145 9.11 9.09 -6.76
N GLY A 146 8.84 10.32 -7.22
CA GLY A 146 7.64 11.10 -6.89
C GLY A 146 7.53 11.53 -5.42
N ALA A 147 8.50 11.19 -4.56
CA ALA A 147 8.49 11.55 -3.15
C ALA A 147 9.15 12.92 -2.91
N ALA A 148 8.69 13.65 -1.88
CA ALA A 148 9.30 14.94 -1.53
C ALA A 148 10.78 14.77 -1.10
N ASN A 149 11.64 15.66 -1.57
CA ASN A 149 13.05 15.67 -1.18
C ASN A 149 13.22 16.19 0.27
N PRO A 150 14.24 15.72 1.01
CA PRO A 150 14.55 16.24 2.34
C PRO A 150 14.83 17.74 2.35
N SER A 151 14.44 18.42 3.42
CA SER A 151 14.86 19.79 3.69
C SER A 151 16.28 19.80 4.24
N LEU A 152 17.14 20.65 3.68
CA LEU A 152 18.54 20.79 4.05
C LEU A 152 18.81 22.17 4.65
N LYS A 153 19.54 22.22 5.76
CA LYS A 153 20.07 23.47 6.35
C LYS A 153 21.50 23.27 6.81
N PHE A 154 22.38 24.17 6.40
CA PHE A 154 23.77 24.19 6.85
C PHE A 154 23.95 25.18 8.00
N HIS A 155 24.59 24.75 9.08
CA HIS A 155 24.93 25.59 10.23
C HIS A 155 26.43 25.93 10.17
N THR A 156 26.74 27.18 9.81
CA THR A 156 28.10 27.63 9.47
C THR A 156 29.13 27.43 10.58
N GLU A 157 28.77 27.73 11.83
CA GLU A 157 29.71 27.65 12.95
C GLU A 157 30.11 26.23 13.30
N THR A 158 29.13 25.32 13.32
CA THR A 158 29.35 23.90 13.71
C THR A 158 29.72 23.01 12.53
N LYS A 159 29.67 23.57 11.30
CA LYS A 159 29.87 22.87 10.03
C LYS A 159 28.93 21.66 9.86
N LEU A 160 27.75 21.71 10.47
CA LEU A 160 26.74 20.65 10.39
C LEU A 160 25.77 20.89 9.23
N LEU A 161 25.53 19.86 8.43
CA LEU A 161 24.37 19.79 7.54
C LEU A 161 23.24 19.05 8.27
N ILE A 162 22.13 19.74 8.47
CA ILE A 162 20.91 19.23 9.10
C ILE A 162 19.95 18.87 7.99
N ALA A 163 19.48 17.63 7.97
CA ALA A 163 18.58 17.11 6.95
C ALA A 163 17.32 16.50 7.59
N VAL A 164 16.15 16.87 7.07
CA VAL A 164 14.85 16.37 7.55
C VAL A 164 14.04 15.81 6.39
N GLY A 165 13.72 14.51 6.44
CA GLY A 165 13.00 13.84 5.35
C GLY A 165 12.79 12.33 5.57
N ALA A 166 12.38 11.63 4.52
CA ALA A 166 12.23 10.18 4.51
C ALA A 166 13.60 9.49 4.69
N GLN A 167 13.63 8.38 5.43
CA GLN A 167 14.86 7.71 5.82
C GLN A 167 15.68 7.26 4.60
N GLU A 168 15.01 6.78 3.56
CA GLU A 168 15.62 6.31 2.31
C GLU A 168 16.34 7.44 1.58
N LYS A 169 15.76 8.64 1.54
CA LYS A 169 16.38 9.82 0.92
C LYS A 169 17.54 10.38 1.74
N LEU A 170 17.47 10.27 3.07
CA LEU A 170 18.60 10.64 3.93
C LEU A 170 19.82 9.75 3.71
N GLN A 171 19.63 8.48 3.34
CA GLN A 171 20.73 7.56 3.05
C GLN A 171 21.61 8.03 1.87
N VAL A 172 21.00 8.66 0.86
CA VAL A 172 21.73 9.23 -0.29
C VAL A 172 22.78 10.24 0.15
N ILE A 173 22.51 11.00 1.23
CA ILE A 173 23.46 11.98 1.77
C ILE A 173 24.71 11.26 2.30
N GLU A 174 24.53 10.14 2.99
CA GLU A 174 25.65 9.34 3.51
C GLU A 174 26.48 8.74 2.37
N ASP A 175 25.83 8.23 1.34
CA ASP A 175 26.51 7.64 0.19
C ASP A 175 27.34 8.67 -0.56
N VAL A 176 26.79 9.87 -0.80
CA VAL A 176 27.53 10.98 -1.41
C VAL A 176 28.72 11.39 -0.55
N LEU A 177 28.51 11.61 0.75
CA LEU A 177 29.61 11.99 1.67
C LEU A 177 30.69 10.92 1.75
N LYS A 178 30.33 9.64 1.65
CA LYS A 178 31.30 8.53 1.60
C LYS A 178 32.15 8.62 0.34
N GLN A 179 31.56 8.78 -0.85
CA GLN A 179 32.32 8.91 -2.11
C GLN A 179 33.21 10.16 -2.14
N LEU A 180 32.73 11.29 -1.59
CA LEU A 180 33.50 12.54 -1.51
C LEU A 180 34.66 12.49 -0.50
N ARG A 181 34.68 11.49 0.39
CA ARG A 181 35.82 11.22 1.27
C ARG A 181 36.96 10.58 0.49
N ASP A 182 36.63 9.61 -0.35
CA ASP A 182 37.60 8.81 -1.10
C ASP A 182 38.27 9.62 -2.22
N LEU A 183 37.53 10.56 -2.84
CA LEU A 183 38.07 11.53 -3.82
C LEU A 183 39.28 12.34 -3.30
N GLY A 184 39.37 12.55 -1.98
CA GLY A 184 40.49 13.27 -1.35
C GLY A 184 41.73 12.42 -1.08
N THR A 185 41.60 11.09 -1.09
CA THR A 185 42.68 10.17 -0.70
C THR A 185 43.56 9.81 -1.90
N GLU A 186 42.97 9.72 -3.10
CA GLU A 186 43.72 9.40 -4.34
C GLU A 186 44.68 10.53 -4.79
N ARG A 187 44.33 11.81 -4.54
CA ARG A 187 45.18 12.95 -4.92
C ARG A 187 46.47 13.04 -4.09
N LEU A 188 46.46 12.56 -2.84
CA LEU A 188 47.66 12.55 -1.98
C LEU A 188 48.62 11.42 -2.34
N SER A 189 48.13 10.32 -2.92
CA SER A 189 48.97 9.20 -3.37
C SER A 189 49.71 9.44 -4.70
N THR A 190 49.24 10.36 -5.54
CA THR A 190 49.89 10.67 -6.83
C THR A 190 51.05 11.65 -6.72
N ASP A 191 51.10 12.51 -5.69
CA ASP A 191 52.22 13.46 -5.47
C ASP A 191 53.41 12.83 -4.72
N ALA A 192 53.23 11.69 -4.06
CA ALA A 192 54.30 11.02 -3.31
C ALA A 192 55.22 10.14 -4.19
N LYS A 193 55.05 10.14 -5.52
CA LYS A 193 55.79 9.27 -6.43
C LYS A 193 56.39 10.04 -7.60
N LYS A 194 57.35 10.91 -7.29
CA LYS A 194 58.31 11.41 -8.28
C LYS A 194 59.74 11.25 -7.74
N PRO A 195 60.57 10.38 -8.35
CA PRO A 195 62.01 10.32 -8.05
C PRO A 195 62.75 11.56 -8.56
#